data_AF-A0A0C4DKJ3-F1
#
_entry.id   AF-A0A0C4DKJ3-F1
#
_cell.length_a   1.000
_cell.length_b   1.000
_cell.length_c   1.000
_cell.angle_alpha   90.00
_cell.angle_beta   90.00
_cell.angle_gamma   90.00
#
_symmetry.space_group_name_H-M   'P 1'
#
loop_
_entity.id
_entity.type
_entity.pdbx_description
1 polymer ?
#
loop_
_entity_poly.entity_id
_entity_poly.type
_entity_poly.pdbx_seq_one_letter_code
_entity_poly.pdbx_strand_id
1 'polypeptide(L)'
;MAIEWDMAAVFAALAIFGAPIAWKIVSQLARNIQKERQLVPQFKWDDVPPGRLHDCNRNSPYVQALTCSHSHPHSRMVKCWESDSSLATSLSRAWDLAMRRQRYLDKVPGAVPAAAAFVCTDVRTIPAHVLCTAPHDKSLGWSPRHLRFGTTRVTCESLGPLLFCHIQGQFQARRKDLTKNEVESMLGGYPPWYRDTFTTRAKASLAFPIRSENDISRGGWIVAVGLMDSDLPSQSPLAVYCCPRGTEPDKPDFRGNGVIFRAAVARCRDHIAKHIQPHFSTDNNVCAAIVMLNHLIIEKTGSGIPSPGDFSKTWRSSQGLPHLRGSDCRFVMNDFNAYQTLGDADVARYRPILLSAMAAVVHGAYEVVQYLKDTGVELRLPPELENLDREVFLKDCATILPLQVIIR
;
A
#
# COMPACT_ATOMS: atom_id res chain seq x y z
N MET A 1 2.41 52.71 -63.72
CA MET A 1 2.26 52.48 -62.27
C MET A 1 3.58 52.85 -61.62
N ALA A 2 3.65 54.03 -60.99
CA ALA A 2 4.81 54.39 -60.20
C ALA A 2 4.77 53.57 -58.91
N ILE A 3 5.84 52.83 -58.62
CA ILE A 3 5.99 52.13 -57.35
C ILE A 3 6.20 53.23 -56.29
N GLU A 4 5.27 53.36 -55.35
CA GLU A 4 5.39 54.28 -54.22
C GLU A 4 6.52 53.80 -53.30
N TRP A 5 7.70 54.39 -53.49
CA TRP A 5 8.91 54.12 -52.70
C TRP A 5 8.72 54.42 -51.21
N ASP A 6 7.76 55.28 -50.86
CA ASP A 6 7.44 55.61 -49.47
C ASP A 6 6.88 54.40 -48.69
N MET A 7 6.03 53.58 -49.33
CA MET A 7 5.55 52.32 -48.75
C MET A 7 6.67 51.29 -48.63
N ALA A 8 7.54 51.19 -49.64
CA ALA A 8 8.70 50.29 -49.60
C ALA A 8 9.68 50.68 -48.47
N ALA A 9 9.89 51.98 -48.24
CA ALA A 9 10.70 52.47 -47.13
C ALA A 9 10.07 52.18 -45.76
N VAL A 10 8.74 52.26 -45.63
CA VAL A 10 8.02 51.88 -44.40
C VAL A 10 8.12 50.38 -44.14
N PHE A 11 7.97 49.52 -45.15
CA PHE A 11 8.17 48.07 -45.01
C PHE A 11 9.63 47.71 -44.70
N ALA A 12 10.60 48.39 -45.32
CA ALA A 12 12.01 48.20 -45.02
C ALA A 12 12.35 48.65 -43.59
N ALA A 13 11.81 49.78 -43.13
CA ALA A 13 11.98 50.25 -41.76
C ALA A 13 11.31 49.30 -40.75
N LEU A 14 10.12 48.78 -41.03
CA LEU A 14 9.47 47.76 -40.20
C LEU A 14 10.25 46.44 -40.19
N ALA A 15 10.87 46.04 -41.30
CA ALA A 15 11.73 44.86 -41.35
C ALA A 15 13.04 45.08 -40.58
N ILE A 16 13.70 46.23 -40.72
CA ILE A 16 15.00 46.52 -40.11
C ILE A 16 14.87 46.83 -38.61
N PHE A 17 13.87 47.62 -38.22
CA PHE A 17 13.68 48.05 -36.83
C PHE A 17 12.64 47.21 -36.07
N GLY A 18 11.65 46.65 -36.77
CA GLY A 18 10.65 45.77 -36.17
C GLY A 18 11.14 44.33 -35.97
N ALA A 19 11.98 43.78 -36.87
CA ALA A 19 12.48 42.40 -36.70
C ALA A 19 13.35 42.20 -35.45
N PRO A 20 14.25 43.11 -35.04
CA PRO A 20 14.99 42.98 -33.78
C PRO A 20 14.09 43.05 -32.55
N ILE A 21 13.06 43.90 -32.58
CA ILE A 21 12.07 44.02 -31.48
C ILE A 21 11.21 42.76 -31.41
N ALA A 22 10.69 42.29 -32.54
CA ALA A 22 9.94 41.05 -32.64
C ALA A 22 10.79 39.85 -32.22
N TRP A 23 12.06 39.78 -32.65
CA TRP A 23 13.00 38.74 -32.21
C TRP A 23 13.27 38.81 -30.72
N LYS A 24 13.46 40.00 -30.15
CA LYS A 24 13.65 40.16 -28.70
C LYS A 24 12.42 39.69 -27.93
N ILE A 25 11.22 40.12 -28.34
CA ILE A 25 9.94 39.69 -27.76
C ILE A 25 9.76 38.18 -27.90
N VAL A 26 9.95 37.61 -29.09
CA VAL A 26 9.83 36.17 -29.35
C VAL A 26 10.89 35.37 -28.58
N SER A 27 12.14 35.86 -28.49
CA SER A 27 13.20 35.20 -27.72
C SER A 27 12.96 35.28 -26.22
N GLN A 28 12.29 36.32 -25.74
CA GLN A 28 11.96 36.51 -24.33
C GLN A 28 10.70 35.73 -23.95
N LEU A 29 9.70 35.67 -24.82
CA LEU A 29 8.59 34.72 -24.76
C LEU A 29 9.10 33.29 -24.81
N ALA A 30 9.98 32.94 -25.75
CA ALA A 30 10.59 31.62 -25.84
C ALA A 30 11.40 31.29 -24.58
N ARG A 31 12.16 32.24 -24.02
CA ARG A 31 12.89 32.05 -22.75
C ARG A 31 11.96 31.93 -21.54
N ASN A 32 10.89 32.71 -21.47
CA ASN A 32 9.91 32.64 -20.38
C ASN A 32 9.10 31.35 -20.46
N ILE A 33 8.63 30.99 -21.65
CA ILE A 33 8.03 29.70 -21.94
C ILE A 33 9.03 28.58 -21.63
N GLN A 34 10.31 28.70 -21.96
CA GLN A 34 11.35 27.71 -21.63
C GLN A 34 11.64 27.64 -20.12
N LYS A 35 11.55 28.76 -19.39
CA LYS A 35 11.68 28.81 -17.92
C LYS A 35 10.45 28.20 -17.24
N GLU A 36 9.24 28.50 -17.69
CA GLU A 36 8.02 27.86 -17.20
C GLU A 36 8.00 26.36 -17.55
N ARG A 37 8.51 25.98 -18.73
CA ARG A 37 8.74 24.59 -19.17
C ARG A 37 9.80 23.84 -18.32
N GLN A 38 10.61 24.54 -17.52
CA GLN A 38 11.64 23.93 -16.68
C GLN A 38 11.15 23.58 -15.27
N LEU A 39 9.92 23.94 -14.90
CA LEU A 39 9.40 23.74 -13.56
C LEU A 39 8.54 22.47 -13.49
N VAL A 40 9.18 21.31 -13.62
CA VAL A 40 8.53 20.03 -13.30
C VAL A 40 8.61 19.83 -11.78
N PRO A 41 7.48 19.88 -11.06
CA PRO A 41 7.47 19.64 -9.62
C PRO A 41 8.02 18.25 -9.30
N GLN A 42 8.79 18.15 -8.23
CA GLN A 42 9.30 16.90 -7.69
C GLN A 42 8.56 16.56 -6.39
N PHE A 43 8.10 15.32 -6.30
CA PHE A 43 7.45 14.76 -5.12
C PHE A 43 7.99 13.36 -4.88
N LYS A 44 8.99 13.20 -4.01
CA LYS A 44 9.56 11.89 -3.68
C LYS A 44 8.92 11.31 -2.41
N TRP A 45 8.91 9.99 -2.28
CA TRP A 45 8.45 9.32 -1.07
C TRP A 45 9.25 9.75 0.16
N ASP A 46 10.54 10.01 0.01
CA ASP A 46 11.39 10.49 1.10
C ASP A 46 10.96 11.89 1.60
N ASP A 47 10.28 12.69 0.77
CA ASP A 47 9.74 14.00 1.14
C ASP A 47 8.43 13.89 1.96
N VAL A 48 7.79 12.72 1.97
CA VAL A 48 6.59 12.47 2.79
C VAL A 48 7.00 12.53 4.27
N PRO A 49 6.38 13.37 5.12
CA PRO A 49 6.73 13.43 6.54
C PRO A 49 6.29 12.17 7.30
N PRO A 50 6.93 11.85 8.44
CA PRO A 50 6.47 10.77 9.30
C PRO A 50 5.06 11.03 9.86
N GLY A 51 4.34 9.96 10.18
CA GLY A 51 2.97 9.98 10.70
C GLY A 51 1.92 9.63 9.64
N ARG A 52 0.66 10.03 9.87
CA ARG A 52 -0.47 9.73 8.97
C ARG A 52 -0.23 10.30 7.58
N LEU A 53 -0.52 9.49 6.56
CA LEU A 53 -0.40 9.87 5.14
C LEU A 53 -1.54 10.77 4.68
N HIS A 54 -2.73 10.49 5.20
CA HIS A 54 -3.95 11.21 4.86
C HIS A 54 -4.47 12.00 6.08
N ASP A 55 -4.94 13.21 5.83
CA ASP A 55 -5.62 14.03 6.82
C ASP A 55 -7.00 14.45 6.30
N CYS A 56 -8.06 14.06 7.02
CA CYS A 56 -9.45 14.43 6.72
C CYS A 56 -9.91 15.65 7.52
N ASN A 57 -9.11 16.12 8.47
CA ASN A 57 -9.54 17.15 9.39
C ASN A 57 -9.57 18.50 8.66
N ARG A 58 -10.77 19.03 8.40
CA ARG A 58 -10.95 20.35 7.76
C ARG A 58 -10.33 21.50 8.55
N ASN A 59 -10.14 21.32 9.86
CA ASN A 59 -9.49 22.29 10.73
C ASN A 59 -7.96 22.12 10.77
N SER A 60 -7.42 21.11 10.08
CA SER A 60 -5.99 20.95 9.93
C SER A 60 -5.43 22.06 9.05
N PRO A 61 -4.30 22.68 9.44
CA PRO A 61 -3.65 23.67 8.59
C PRO A 61 -3.21 23.06 7.24
N TYR A 62 -3.18 21.73 7.11
CA TYR A 62 -2.74 21.00 5.92
C TYR A 62 -3.86 20.68 4.91
N VAL A 63 -5.14 20.83 5.28
CA VAL A 63 -6.29 20.33 4.48
C VAL A 63 -7.18 21.47 3.95
N GLN A 64 -6.79 22.73 4.17
CA GLN A 64 -7.64 23.88 3.85
C GLN A 64 -7.98 24.03 2.36
N ALA A 65 -7.22 23.41 1.45
CA ALA A 65 -7.39 23.58 0.02
C ALA A 65 -8.20 22.47 -0.70
N LEU A 66 -8.36 21.28 -0.10
CA LEU A 66 -8.99 20.13 -0.77
C LEU A 66 -10.10 19.55 0.09
N THR A 67 -11.34 19.62 -0.41
CA THR A 67 -12.47 18.94 0.22
C THR A 67 -12.26 17.43 0.14
N CYS A 68 -11.86 16.85 1.27
CA CYS A 68 -11.63 15.42 1.38
C CYS A 68 -12.90 14.64 1.02
N SER A 69 -12.85 13.90 -0.10
CA SER A 69 -14.01 13.18 -0.63
C SER A 69 -13.68 11.71 -0.90
N HIS A 70 -14.01 10.84 0.05
CA HIS A 70 -13.62 9.43 0.04
C HIS A 70 -14.37 8.55 -0.98
N SER A 71 -15.27 9.14 -1.76
CA SER A 71 -16.19 8.42 -2.66
C SER A 71 -16.13 8.85 -4.12
N HIS A 72 -15.31 9.85 -4.48
CA HIS A 72 -15.34 10.38 -5.84
C HIS A 72 -14.54 9.47 -6.77
N PRO A 73 -15.10 9.11 -7.94
CA PRO A 73 -14.34 8.41 -8.95
C PRO A 73 -13.21 9.31 -9.47
N HIS A 74 -12.22 8.69 -10.10
CA HIS A 74 -11.17 9.42 -10.79
C HIS A 74 -11.75 10.23 -11.97
N SER A 75 -11.57 11.55 -11.95
CA SER A 75 -12.02 12.46 -13.00
C SER A 75 -10.92 12.61 -14.07
N ARG A 76 -11.28 12.37 -15.33
CA ARG A 76 -10.37 12.57 -16.46
C ARG A 76 -10.17 14.06 -16.70
N MET A 77 -9.04 14.61 -16.25
CA MET A 77 -8.70 16.02 -16.38
C MET A 77 -7.19 16.25 -16.47
N VAL A 78 -6.82 17.48 -16.82
CA VAL A 78 -5.44 17.97 -16.71
C VAL A 78 -5.05 17.99 -15.23
N LYS A 79 -3.84 17.52 -14.91
CA LYS A 79 -3.38 17.31 -13.52
C LYS A 79 -4.34 16.45 -12.70
N CYS A 80 -4.84 15.34 -13.25
CA CYS A 80 -5.76 14.44 -12.54
C CYS A 80 -5.17 13.85 -11.23
N TRP A 81 -3.85 13.94 -11.00
CA TRP A 81 -3.22 13.59 -9.72
C TRP A 81 -3.48 14.62 -8.60
N GLU A 82 -4.14 15.75 -8.90
CA GLU A 82 -4.62 16.78 -7.94
C GLU A 82 -6.13 16.66 -7.64
N SER A 83 -6.86 15.74 -8.27
CA SER A 83 -8.31 15.58 -8.05
C SER A 83 -8.66 15.06 -6.66
N ASP A 84 -9.93 15.13 -6.25
CA ASP A 84 -10.43 14.67 -4.94
C ASP A 84 -10.31 13.16 -4.66
N SER A 85 -9.79 12.39 -5.63
CA SER A 85 -9.65 10.93 -5.58
C SER A 85 -8.22 10.47 -5.89
N SER A 86 -7.27 11.40 -5.89
CA SER A 86 -5.96 11.23 -6.52
C SER A 86 -4.82 10.95 -5.54
N LEU A 87 -3.58 11.04 -6.03
CA LEU A 87 -2.36 11.06 -5.24
C LEU A 87 -2.40 12.19 -4.20
N ALA A 88 -2.79 13.41 -4.61
CA ALA A 88 -2.90 14.55 -3.73
C ALA A 88 -3.89 14.30 -2.59
N THR A 89 -4.99 13.58 -2.82
CA THR A 89 -5.90 13.21 -1.75
C THR A 89 -5.31 12.11 -0.87
N SER A 90 -4.79 11.05 -1.46
CA SER A 90 -4.29 9.88 -0.72
C SER A 90 -3.10 10.21 0.19
N LEU A 91 -2.29 11.18 -0.22
CA LEU A 91 -1.11 11.67 0.50
C LEU A 91 -1.27 13.15 0.88
N SER A 92 -2.48 13.59 1.23
CA SER A 92 -2.83 15.02 1.37
C SER A 92 -1.89 15.84 2.23
N ARG A 93 -1.42 15.28 3.34
CA ARG A 93 -0.46 15.97 4.21
C ARG A 93 0.89 16.18 3.53
N ALA A 94 1.40 15.16 2.86
CA ALA A 94 2.68 15.24 2.15
C ALA A 94 2.57 16.13 0.92
N TRP A 95 1.46 16.02 0.19
CA TRP A 95 1.20 16.81 -1.00
C TRP A 95 1.14 18.30 -0.69
N ASP A 96 0.37 18.72 0.32
CA ASP A 96 0.30 20.12 0.74
C ASP A 96 1.67 20.66 1.19
N LEU A 97 2.43 19.88 1.97
CA LEU A 97 3.79 20.27 2.36
C LEU A 97 4.74 20.40 1.17
N ALA A 98 4.67 19.47 0.21
CA ALA A 98 5.46 19.52 -1.01
C ALA A 98 5.08 20.74 -1.85
N MET A 99 3.79 21.08 -1.95
CA MET A 99 3.32 22.27 -2.66
C MET A 99 3.76 23.57 -1.97
N ARG A 100 3.82 23.62 -0.64
CA ARG A 100 4.35 24.78 0.10
C ARG A 100 5.86 24.95 -0.02
N ARG A 101 6.58 23.83 -0.18
CA ARG A 101 8.03 23.78 -0.33
C ARG A 101 8.39 23.24 -1.71
N GLN A 102 7.77 23.82 -2.73
CA GLN A 102 7.79 23.27 -4.08
C GLN A 102 9.23 23.10 -4.56
N ARG A 103 9.63 21.83 -4.66
CA ARG A 103 10.88 21.42 -5.30
C ARG A 103 10.59 21.18 -6.77
N TYR A 104 11.54 21.56 -7.60
CA TYR A 104 11.49 21.32 -9.03
C TYR A 104 12.72 20.53 -9.43
N LEU A 105 12.63 19.81 -10.56
CA LEU A 105 13.81 19.21 -11.15
C LEU A 105 14.83 20.28 -11.54
N ASP A 106 16.08 20.10 -11.10
CA ASP A 106 17.18 20.99 -11.49
C ASP A 106 17.38 21.02 -13.02
N LYS A 107 17.11 19.87 -13.67
CA LYS A 107 17.17 19.72 -15.12
C LYS A 107 16.07 18.79 -15.61
N VAL A 108 15.07 19.36 -16.28
CA VAL A 108 14.05 18.60 -16.98
C VAL A 108 14.67 17.92 -18.21
N PRO A 109 14.56 16.59 -18.36
CA PRO A 109 15.06 15.91 -19.55
C PRO A 109 14.38 16.44 -20.82
N GLY A 110 15.15 16.69 -21.88
CA GLY A 110 14.62 17.26 -23.13
C GLY A 110 13.59 16.40 -23.84
N ALA A 111 13.48 15.11 -23.50
CA ALA A 111 12.46 14.19 -24.01
C ALA A 111 11.08 14.34 -23.34
N VAL A 112 10.97 15.09 -22.22
CA VAL A 112 9.68 15.35 -21.57
C VAL A 112 8.87 16.34 -22.43
N PRO A 113 7.63 16.01 -22.84
CA PRO A 113 6.82 16.88 -23.68
C PRO A 113 6.54 18.25 -23.04
N ALA A 114 6.93 19.34 -23.71
CA ALA A 114 6.86 20.68 -23.12
C ALA A 114 5.44 21.25 -22.92
N ALA A 115 4.43 20.68 -23.56
CA ALA A 115 3.04 21.17 -23.51
C ALA A 115 2.19 20.47 -22.43
N ALA A 116 2.73 19.46 -21.75
CA ALA A 116 2.01 18.66 -20.78
C ALA A 116 2.45 18.96 -19.35
N ALA A 117 1.53 18.79 -18.41
CA ALA A 117 1.85 18.85 -16.99
C ALA A 117 2.42 17.49 -16.55
N PHE A 118 3.44 17.52 -15.71
CA PHE A 118 4.00 16.32 -15.09
C PHE A 118 4.37 16.57 -13.64
N VAL A 119 4.49 15.49 -12.88
CA VAL A 119 5.15 15.47 -11.57
C VAL A 119 6.23 14.40 -11.63
N CYS A 120 7.47 14.74 -11.27
CA CYS A 120 8.52 13.75 -11.11
C CYS A 120 8.44 13.15 -9.71
N THR A 121 8.42 11.82 -9.62
CA THR A 121 8.38 11.07 -8.36
C THR A 121 9.30 9.87 -8.44
N ASP A 122 9.46 9.15 -7.33
CA ASP A 122 10.10 7.84 -7.33
C ASP A 122 9.08 6.72 -7.56
N VAL A 123 9.57 5.56 -7.99
CA VAL A 123 8.72 4.38 -8.15
C VAL A 123 8.06 4.01 -6.83
N ARG A 124 8.72 4.17 -5.67
CA ARG A 124 8.18 3.83 -4.33
C ARG A 124 6.85 4.51 -4.02
N THR A 125 6.63 5.72 -4.53
CA THR A 125 5.37 6.46 -4.39
C THR A 125 4.19 5.74 -5.08
N ILE A 126 4.44 4.99 -6.16
CA ILE A 126 3.41 4.27 -6.91
C ILE A 126 2.78 3.11 -6.12
N PRO A 127 3.52 2.09 -5.61
CA PRO A 127 2.93 1.04 -4.82
C PRO A 127 2.37 1.56 -3.50
N ALA A 128 2.98 2.60 -2.89
CA ALA A 128 2.38 3.26 -1.73
C ALA A 128 0.97 3.79 -2.04
N HIS A 129 0.80 4.47 -3.18
CA HIS A 129 -0.52 4.90 -3.65
C HIS A 129 -1.47 3.71 -3.83
N VAL A 130 -1.01 2.64 -4.49
CA VAL A 130 -1.81 1.41 -4.67
C VAL A 130 -2.27 0.82 -3.34
N LEU A 131 -1.40 0.75 -2.32
CA LEU A 131 -1.77 0.25 -0.99
C LEU A 131 -2.86 1.11 -0.33
N CYS A 132 -2.86 2.42 -0.57
CA CYS A 132 -3.86 3.35 -0.04
C CYS A 132 -5.19 3.33 -0.80
N THR A 133 -5.19 3.01 -2.11
CA THR A 133 -6.39 3.14 -2.96
C THR A 133 -7.00 1.81 -3.40
N ALA A 134 -6.26 0.69 -3.31
CA ALA A 134 -6.75 -0.61 -3.75
C ALA A 134 -8.04 -0.98 -2.97
N PRO A 135 -9.16 -1.22 -3.68
CA PRO A 135 -10.40 -1.62 -3.05
C PRO A 135 -10.27 -3.05 -2.53
N HIS A 136 -10.97 -3.34 -1.43
CA HIS A 136 -11.01 -4.69 -0.87
C HIS A 136 -11.92 -5.64 -1.69
N ASP A 137 -12.85 -5.09 -2.46
CA ASP A 137 -13.66 -5.89 -3.37
C ASP A 137 -12.86 -6.17 -4.65
N LYS A 138 -12.72 -7.45 -4.99
CA LYS A 138 -11.94 -7.96 -6.12
C LYS A 138 -12.77 -8.08 -7.40
N SER A 139 -13.84 -7.29 -7.51
CA SER A 139 -14.74 -7.27 -8.65
C SER A 139 -14.06 -6.83 -9.97
N LEU A 140 -14.85 -6.83 -11.06
CA LEU A 140 -14.42 -6.70 -12.47
C LEU A 140 -13.18 -5.81 -12.69
N GLY A 141 -12.11 -6.40 -13.22
CA GLY A 141 -10.88 -5.68 -13.60
C GLY A 141 -9.69 -5.86 -12.65
N TRP A 142 -9.75 -6.80 -11.70
CA TRP A 142 -8.64 -7.14 -10.82
C TRP A 142 -7.48 -7.84 -11.56
N SER A 143 -6.31 -7.21 -11.59
CA SER A 143 -5.07 -7.74 -12.13
C SER A 143 -3.86 -7.07 -11.45
N PRO A 144 -3.21 -7.74 -10.48
CA PRO A 144 -2.05 -7.18 -9.81
C PRO A 144 -0.84 -6.98 -10.72
N ARG A 145 -0.66 -7.87 -11.70
CA ARG A 145 0.43 -7.78 -12.68
C ARG A 145 0.35 -6.52 -13.56
N HIS A 146 -0.87 -6.05 -13.81
CA HIS A 146 -1.11 -4.80 -14.53
C HIS A 146 -1.47 -3.65 -13.60
N LEU A 147 -1.22 -3.81 -12.30
CA LEU A 147 -1.51 -2.84 -11.24
C LEU A 147 -2.92 -2.24 -11.37
N ARG A 148 -3.91 -3.11 -11.61
CA ARG A 148 -5.32 -2.74 -11.80
C ARG A 148 -6.17 -3.43 -10.73
N PHE A 149 -6.80 -2.66 -9.86
CA PHE A 149 -7.54 -3.12 -8.70
C PHE A 149 -8.87 -2.35 -8.64
N GLY A 150 -9.90 -2.85 -9.32
CA GLY A 150 -11.17 -2.13 -9.46
C GLY A 150 -10.97 -0.71 -10.02
N THR A 151 -11.14 0.30 -9.17
CA THR A 151 -10.95 1.73 -9.50
C THR A 151 -9.50 2.21 -9.46
N THR A 152 -8.59 1.44 -8.87
CA THR A 152 -7.15 1.75 -8.87
C THR A 152 -6.51 1.19 -10.13
N ARG A 153 -5.72 1.98 -10.84
CA ARG A 153 -5.01 1.56 -12.05
C ARG A 153 -3.69 2.31 -12.19
N VAL A 154 -2.63 1.59 -12.50
CA VAL A 154 -1.35 2.18 -12.94
C VAL A 154 -1.07 1.74 -14.36
N THR A 155 -0.84 2.68 -15.26
CA THR A 155 -0.35 2.41 -16.62
C THR A 155 1.02 3.03 -16.80
N CYS A 156 1.94 2.29 -17.39
CA CYS A 156 3.29 2.74 -17.65
C CYS A 156 3.56 2.82 -19.15
N GLU A 157 4.24 3.88 -19.58
CA GLU A 157 4.65 4.12 -20.96
C GLU A 157 6.11 4.60 -20.94
N SER A 158 6.95 4.10 -21.85
CA SER A 158 8.35 4.52 -21.93
C SER A 158 8.56 5.48 -23.11
N LEU A 159 9.35 6.52 -22.89
CA LEU A 159 9.81 7.44 -23.93
C LEU A 159 11.32 7.61 -23.81
N GLY A 160 12.05 6.81 -24.58
CA GLY A 160 13.49 6.65 -24.47
C GLY A 160 13.85 6.04 -23.11
N PRO A 161 14.76 6.66 -22.33
CA PRO A 161 15.13 6.16 -21.00
C PRO A 161 14.10 6.52 -19.91
N LEU A 162 13.16 7.42 -20.22
CA LEU A 162 12.21 7.95 -19.26
C LEU A 162 11.00 7.03 -19.14
N LEU A 163 10.54 6.84 -17.91
CA LEU A 163 9.32 6.10 -17.61
C LEU A 163 8.22 7.08 -17.19
N PHE A 164 7.09 7.00 -17.88
CA PHE A 164 5.89 7.77 -17.58
C PHE A 164 4.85 6.84 -16.97
N CYS A 165 4.27 7.26 -15.86
CA CYS A 165 3.20 6.54 -15.20
C CYS A 165 1.95 7.39 -15.19
N HIS A 166 0.80 6.77 -15.37
CA HIS A 166 -0.48 7.39 -15.06
C HIS A 166 -1.15 6.55 -13.99
N ILE A 167 -1.46 7.20 -12.87
CA ILE A 167 -2.07 6.58 -11.70
C ILE A 167 -3.50 7.06 -11.55
N GLN A 168 -4.39 6.12 -11.31
CA GLN A 168 -5.79 6.31 -11.00
C GLN A 168 -6.09 5.56 -9.73
N GLY A 169 -6.98 6.09 -8.91
CA GLY A 169 -7.33 5.48 -7.64
C GLY A 169 -8.55 6.16 -7.06
N GLN A 170 -9.05 5.57 -5.98
CA GLN A 170 -10.01 6.20 -5.10
C GLN A 170 -9.54 5.93 -3.68
N PHE A 171 -9.31 6.99 -2.92
CA PHE A 171 -8.88 6.86 -1.53
C PHE A 171 -9.89 6.04 -0.72
N GLN A 172 -9.39 5.06 0.01
CA GLN A 172 -10.22 4.18 0.81
C GLN A 172 -10.35 4.76 2.23
N ALA A 173 -11.52 5.25 2.63
CA ALA A 173 -11.76 5.89 3.93
C ALA A 173 -11.22 5.10 5.14
N ARG A 174 -11.34 3.76 5.10
CA ARG A 174 -10.80 2.84 6.12
C ARG A 174 -9.27 2.86 6.27
N ARG A 175 -8.55 3.49 5.33
CA ARG A 175 -7.08 3.63 5.30
C ARG A 175 -6.62 4.99 5.79
N LYS A 176 -7.52 5.86 6.27
CA LYS A 176 -7.19 7.21 6.79
C LYS A 176 -6.18 7.22 7.92
N ASP A 177 -6.08 6.12 8.67
CA ASP A 177 -5.19 6.02 9.82
C ASP A 177 -3.83 5.41 9.47
N LEU A 178 -3.58 5.03 8.20
CA LEU A 178 -2.28 4.52 7.78
C LEU A 178 -1.20 5.60 7.89
N THR A 179 -0.09 5.20 8.48
CA THR A 179 1.11 6.03 8.61
C THR A 179 2.14 5.69 7.53
N LYS A 180 3.08 6.63 7.31
CA LYS A 180 4.24 6.43 6.43
C LYS A 180 5.02 5.17 6.81
N ASN A 181 5.35 5.02 8.10
CA ASN A 181 6.13 3.89 8.62
C ASN A 181 5.45 2.54 8.39
N GLU A 182 4.12 2.47 8.60
CA GLU A 182 3.36 1.24 8.36
C GLU A 182 3.34 0.89 6.86
N VAL A 183 3.18 1.88 5.98
CA VAL A 183 3.23 1.66 4.53
C VAL A 183 4.62 1.22 4.10
N GLU A 184 5.69 1.84 4.59
CA GLU A 184 7.06 1.43 4.32
C GLU A 184 7.32 -0.02 4.75
N SER A 185 6.87 -0.38 5.95
CA SER A 185 6.98 -1.75 6.46
C SER A 185 6.23 -2.75 5.57
N MET A 186 5.00 -2.41 5.15
CA MET A 186 4.20 -3.27 4.25
C MET A 186 4.80 -3.35 2.85
N LEU A 187 5.41 -2.28 2.32
CA LEU A 187 6.20 -2.34 1.09
C LEU A 187 7.45 -3.24 1.25
N GLY A 188 8.04 -3.28 2.45
CA GLY A 188 9.12 -4.19 2.85
C GLY A 188 8.69 -5.66 3.07
N GLY A 189 7.42 -5.99 2.85
CA GLY A 189 6.92 -7.38 2.94
C GLY A 189 6.31 -7.76 4.28
N TYR A 190 6.06 -6.78 5.16
CA TYR A 190 5.29 -7.02 6.39
C TYR A 190 3.85 -7.46 6.05
N PRO A 191 3.18 -8.21 6.95
CA PRO A 191 1.83 -8.68 6.70
C PRO A 191 0.85 -7.51 6.49
N PRO A 192 -0.22 -7.69 5.69
CA PRO A 192 -1.16 -6.61 5.35
C PRO A 192 -2.01 -6.10 6.53
N TRP A 193 -1.97 -6.80 7.67
CA TRP A 193 -2.54 -6.37 8.96
C TRP A 193 -1.60 -5.49 9.79
N TYR A 194 -0.34 -5.33 9.38
CA TYR A 194 0.66 -4.63 10.19
C TYR A 194 0.21 -3.21 10.49
N ARG A 195 0.25 -2.88 11.78
CA ARG A 195 0.06 -1.55 12.33
C ARG A 195 1.06 -1.36 13.46
N ASP A 196 1.41 -0.12 13.80
CA ASP A 196 2.28 0.11 14.96
C ASP A 196 1.57 -0.36 16.25
N THR A 197 0.25 -0.11 16.32
CA THR A 197 -0.63 -0.58 17.40
C THR A 197 -1.94 -1.13 16.86
N PHE A 198 -2.56 -2.02 17.62
CA PHE A 198 -3.87 -2.56 17.33
C PHE A 198 -4.73 -2.63 18.61
N THR A 199 -6.03 -2.56 18.42
CA THR A 199 -7.06 -2.69 19.45
C THR A 199 -7.61 -4.10 19.44
N THR A 200 -7.55 -4.75 20.61
CA THR A 200 -8.14 -6.08 20.80
C THR A 200 -9.66 -6.00 20.96
N ARG A 201 -10.34 -7.15 20.86
CA ARG A 201 -11.79 -7.24 21.17
C ARG A 201 -12.14 -6.82 22.59
N ALA A 202 -11.19 -6.95 23.53
CA ALA A 202 -11.31 -6.44 24.89
C ALA A 202 -11.03 -4.93 25.01
N LYS A 203 -10.97 -4.22 23.87
CA LYS A 203 -10.69 -2.79 23.73
C LYS A 203 -9.34 -2.35 24.32
N ALA A 204 -8.39 -3.28 24.46
CA ALA A 204 -7.03 -2.95 24.86
C ALA A 204 -6.21 -2.56 23.63
N SER A 205 -5.51 -1.42 23.68
CA SER A 205 -4.53 -1.04 22.65
C SER A 205 -3.16 -1.65 22.98
N LEU A 206 -2.59 -2.38 22.02
CA LEU A 206 -1.34 -3.12 22.15
C LEU A 206 -0.43 -2.83 20.95
N ALA A 207 0.89 -2.88 21.16
CA ALA A 207 1.85 -2.87 20.07
C ALA A 207 1.76 -4.16 19.25
N PHE A 208 1.91 -4.06 17.93
CA PHE A 208 1.96 -5.23 17.06
C PHE A 208 3.31 -5.96 17.26
N PRO A 209 3.34 -7.31 17.26
CA PRO A 209 4.49 -8.05 17.75
C PRO A 209 5.64 -8.21 16.72
N ILE A 210 5.65 -7.43 15.64
CA ILE A 210 6.75 -7.40 14.66
C ILE A 210 7.62 -6.18 14.97
N ARG A 211 8.87 -6.42 15.36
CA ARG A 211 9.85 -5.35 15.66
C ARG A 211 10.88 -5.19 14.55
N SER A 212 11.04 -6.22 13.72
CA SER A 212 11.97 -6.27 12.59
C SER A 212 11.47 -7.22 11.51
N GLU A 213 12.07 -7.18 10.32
CA GLU A 213 11.79 -8.10 9.21
C GLU A 213 11.92 -9.59 9.62
N ASN A 214 12.84 -9.89 10.56
CA ASN A 214 13.03 -11.24 11.10
C ASN A 214 11.81 -11.78 11.87
N ASP A 215 10.89 -10.90 12.28
CA ASP A 215 9.67 -11.30 12.97
C ASP A 215 8.51 -11.64 12.01
N ILE A 216 8.63 -11.35 10.70
CA ILE A 216 7.56 -11.60 9.71
C ILE A 216 7.25 -13.09 9.60
N SER A 217 8.26 -13.96 9.73
CA SER A 217 8.08 -15.43 9.69
C SER A 217 7.74 -16.04 11.06
N ARG A 218 7.58 -15.23 12.11
CA ARG A 218 7.28 -15.68 13.47
C ARG A 218 5.78 -15.79 13.74
N GLY A 219 5.39 -16.50 14.79
CA GLY A 219 3.99 -16.81 15.06
C GLY A 219 3.21 -15.73 15.81
N GLY A 220 3.87 -14.81 16.50
CA GLY A 220 3.20 -13.85 17.39
C GLY A 220 2.22 -12.93 16.69
N TRP A 221 2.51 -12.53 15.44
CA TRP A 221 1.60 -11.67 14.68
C TRP A 221 0.34 -12.40 14.19
N ILE A 222 0.42 -13.72 13.98
CA ILE A 222 -0.78 -14.54 13.72
C ILE A 222 -1.72 -14.45 14.92
N VAL A 223 -1.17 -14.57 16.14
CA VAL A 223 -1.94 -14.39 17.37
C VAL A 223 -2.55 -12.98 17.43
N ALA A 224 -1.76 -11.94 17.11
CA ALA A 224 -2.25 -10.56 17.10
C ALA A 224 -3.47 -10.38 16.17
N VAL A 225 -3.43 -10.93 14.95
CA VAL A 225 -4.56 -10.93 14.01
C VAL A 225 -5.79 -11.62 14.61
N GLY A 226 -5.60 -12.74 15.32
CA GLY A 226 -6.68 -13.42 16.03
C GLY A 226 -7.30 -12.62 17.18
N LEU A 227 -6.52 -11.73 17.79
CA LEU A 227 -6.94 -10.89 18.91
C LEU A 227 -7.56 -9.55 18.48
N MET A 228 -7.32 -9.12 17.23
CA MET A 228 -7.84 -7.88 16.67
C MET A 228 -9.37 -7.84 16.76
N ASP A 229 -9.87 -6.63 17.01
CA ASP A 229 -11.26 -6.27 16.85
C ASP A 229 -11.59 -6.13 15.35
N SER A 230 -12.32 -7.12 14.82
CA SER A 230 -12.73 -7.19 13.41
C SER A 230 -13.72 -6.09 13.02
N ASP A 231 -14.40 -5.49 14.01
CA ASP A 231 -15.41 -4.45 13.77
C ASP A 231 -14.76 -3.08 13.49
N LEU A 232 -13.46 -2.94 13.76
CA LEU A 232 -12.70 -1.72 13.50
C LEU A 232 -12.15 -1.73 12.07
N PRO A 233 -12.65 -0.86 11.16
CA PRO A 233 -12.24 -0.88 9.74
C PRO A 233 -10.75 -0.61 9.53
N SER A 234 -10.11 0.15 10.42
CA SER A 234 -8.67 0.47 10.37
C SER A 234 -7.76 -0.74 10.52
N GLN A 235 -8.28 -1.82 11.13
CA GLN A 235 -7.56 -3.08 11.38
C GLN A 235 -7.80 -4.13 10.30
N SER A 236 -8.65 -3.84 9.31
CA SER A 236 -8.81 -4.71 8.15
C SER A 236 -7.49 -4.83 7.37
N PRO A 237 -7.14 -6.02 6.85
CA PRO A 237 -5.93 -6.18 6.04
C PRO A 237 -5.98 -5.29 4.81
N LEU A 238 -4.82 -4.85 4.32
CA LEU A 238 -4.72 -4.27 2.98
C LEU A 238 -5.21 -5.25 1.92
N ALA A 239 -5.85 -4.73 0.87
CA ALA A 239 -6.43 -5.57 -0.20
C ALA A 239 -5.35 -6.36 -0.97
N VAL A 240 -4.13 -5.81 -1.00
CA VAL A 240 -2.95 -6.45 -1.55
C VAL A 240 -1.78 -6.35 -0.56
N TYR A 241 -0.80 -7.23 -0.72
CA TYR A 241 0.44 -7.21 0.05
C TYR A 241 1.64 -7.25 -0.91
N CYS A 242 2.75 -6.61 -0.54
CA CYS A 242 4.00 -6.71 -1.27
C CYS A 242 4.78 -7.93 -0.82
N CYS A 243 5.43 -8.60 -1.77
CA CYS A 243 6.36 -9.68 -1.47
C CYS A 243 7.79 -9.22 -1.71
N PRO A 244 8.73 -9.55 -0.80
CA PRO A 244 10.14 -9.46 -1.13
C PRO A 244 10.45 -10.30 -2.38
N ARG A 245 11.39 -9.82 -3.20
CA ARG A 245 11.74 -10.51 -4.45
C ARG A 245 12.25 -11.92 -4.16
N GLY A 246 11.77 -12.89 -4.93
CA GLY A 246 12.23 -14.28 -4.85
C GLY A 246 11.65 -15.09 -3.69
N THR A 247 10.79 -14.51 -2.86
CA THR A 247 10.13 -15.26 -1.77
C THR A 247 8.86 -15.97 -2.21
N GLU A 248 8.22 -15.50 -3.27
CA GLU A 248 7.04 -16.13 -3.88
C GLU A 248 7.40 -16.82 -5.20
N PRO A 249 6.72 -17.93 -5.54
CA PRO A 249 6.89 -18.60 -6.82
C PRO A 249 6.32 -17.75 -7.97
N ASP A 250 7.00 -17.71 -9.12
CA ASP A 250 6.54 -16.97 -10.31
C ASP A 250 5.16 -17.44 -10.81
N LYS A 251 4.92 -18.74 -10.70
CA LYS A 251 3.66 -19.40 -11.04
C LYS A 251 3.22 -20.20 -9.81
N PRO A 252 2.58 -19.56 -8.83
CA PRO A 252 2.06 -20.25 -7.67
C PRO A 252 1.04 -21.30 -8.11
N ASP A 253 1.10 -22.49 -7.51
CA ASP A 253 0.00 -23.45 -7.61
C ASP A 253 -1.29 -22.84 -7.04
N PHE A 254 -2.42 -23.51 -7.21
CA PHE A 254 -3.68 -23.07 -6.61
C PHE A 254 -3.51 -22.82 -5.10
N ARG A 255 -3.72 -21.57 -4.67
CA ARG A 255 -3.47 -21.08 -3.29
C ARG A 255 -2.02 -21.27 -2.82
N GLY A 256 -1.05 -21.27 -3.72
CA GLY A 256 0.38 -21.37 -3.43
C GLY A 256 1.01 -20.09 -2.87
N ASN A 257 0.35 -18.94 -3.02
CA ASN A 257 0.85 -17.63 -2.58
C ASN A 257 0.97 -17.50 -1.06
N GLY A 258 1.79 -16.54 -0.64
CA GLY A 258 1.96 -16.12 0.74
C GLY A 258 2.84 -17.11 1.50
N VAL A 259 3.94 -17.56 0.88
CA VAL A 259 4.85 -18.59 1.42
C VAL A 259 5.29 -18.23 2.83
N ILE A 260 5.72 -16.98 3.04
CA ILE A 260 6.18 -16.50 4.35
C ILE A 260 5.05 -16.55 5.38
N PHE A 261 3.84 -16.12 5.01
CA PHE A 261 2.70 -16.10 5.92
C PHE A 261 2.20 -17.51 6.26
N ARG A 262 2.24 -18.43 5.29
CA ARG A 262 1.95 -19.85 5.52
C ARG A 262 2.99 -20.50 6.42
N ALA A 263 4.27 -20.14 6.27
CA ALA A 263 5.32 -20.58 7.17
C ALA A 263 5.09 -20.08 8.61
N ALA A 264 4.61 -18.84 8.79
CA ALA A 264 4.23 -18.33 10.11
C ALA A 264 3.06 -19.13 10.73
N VAL A 265 2.04 -19.48 9.94
CA VAL A 265 0.93 -20.36 10.39
C VAL A 265 1.44 -21.75 10.77
N ALA A 266 2.31 -22.35 9.95
CA ALA A 266 2.91 -23.65 10.25
C ALA A 266 3.77 -23.60 11.52
N ARG A 267 4.50 -22.51 11.73
CA ARG A 267 5.27 -22.27 12.96
C ARG A 267 4.36 -22.19 14.19
N CYS A 268 3.19 -21.55 14.11
CA CYS A 268 2.22 -21.59 15.21
C CYS A 268 1.78 -23.01 15.57
N ARG A 269 1.45 -23.83 14.55
CA ARG A 269 1.09 -25.24 14.75
C ARG A 269 2.23 -26.01 15.43
N ASP A 270 3.44 -25.86 14.91
CA ASP A 270 4.62 -26.53 15.45
C ASP A 270 4.92 -26.10 16.89
N HIS A 271 4.76 -24.81 17.21
CA HIS A 271 4.95 -24.30 18.57
C HIS A 271 3.97 -24.96 19.55
N ILE A 272 2.69 -25.02 19.17
CA ILE A 272 1.67 -25.68 20.00
C ILE A 272 2.02 -27.16 20.19
N ALA A 273 2.35 -27.89 19.12
CA ALA A 273 2.64 -29.31 19.19
C ALA A 273 3.93 -29.65 19.97
N LYS A 274 5.00 -28.87 19.79
CA LYS A 274 6.32 -29.17 20.36
C LYS A 274 6.53 -28.59 21.77
N HIS A 275 5.97 -27.42 22.05
CA HIS A 275 6.30 -26.66 23.27
C HIS A 275 5.12 -26.47 24.21
N ILE A 276 3.87 -26.50 23.72
CA ILE A 276 2.67 -26.33 24.58
C ILE A 276 2.06 -27.69 24.93
N GLN A 277 1.78 -28.54 23.93
CA GLN A 277 1.12 -29.84 24.09
C GLN A 277 1.79 -30.77 25.11
N PRO A 278 3.13 -30.85 25.24
CA PRO A 278 3.74 -31.72 26.25
C PRO A 278 3.31 -31.40 27.70
N HIS A 279 2.98 -30.14 28.00
CA HIS A 279 2.52 -29.71 29.32
C HIS A 279 0.99 -29.79 29.49
N PHE A 280 0.26 -29.96 28.39
CA PHE A 280 -1.21 -29.97 28.33
C PHE A 280 -1.72 -31.14 27.47
N SER A 281 -1.11 -32.31 27.63
CA SER A 281 -1.27 -33.45 26.71
C SER A 281 -2.69 -34.02 26.65
N THR A 282 -3.47 -33.84 27.72
CA THR A 282 -4.87 -34.26 27.81
C THR A 282 -5.86 -33.13 27.54
N ASP A 283 -5.39 -31.92 27.21
CA ASP A 283 -6.28 -30.78 26.98
C ASP A 283 -6.89 -30.83 25.58
N ASN A 284 -8.22 -30.93 25.53
CA ASN A 284 -8.97 -31.02 24.27
C ASN A 284 -8.77 -29.79 23.37
N ASN A 285 -8.57 -28.59 23.93
CA ASN A 285 -8.44 -27.35 23.16
C ASN A 285 -7.08 -27.27 22.45
N VAL A 286 -6.03 -27.78 23.08
CA VAL A 286 -4.69 -27.86 22.47
C VAL A 286 -4.69 -28.83 21.30
N CYS A 287 -5.21 -30.04 21.50
CA CYS A 287 -5.37 -31.03 20.44
C CYS A 287 -6.22 -30.49 19.29
N ALA A 288 -7.32 -29.82 19.63
CA ALA A 288 -8.20 -29.18 18.67
C ALA A 288 -7.50 -28.11 17.83
N ALA A 289 -6.74 -27.21 18.45
CA ALA A 289 -6.00 -26.18 17.75
C ALA A 289 -4.99 -26.77 16.76
N ILE A 290 -4.27 -27.83 17.13
CA ILE A 290 -3.36 -28.53 16.23
C ILE A 290 -4.09 -29.10 15.01
N VAL A 291 -5.23 -29.78 15.23
CA VAL A 291 -6.04 -30.36 14.14
C VAL A 291 -6.55 -29.27 13.19
N MET A 292 -7.08 -28.17 13.74
CA MET A 292 -7.58 -27.04 12.97
C MET A 292 -6.48 -26.33 12.17
N LEU A 293 -5.31 -26.12 12.77
CA LEU A 293 -4.16 -25.54 12.07
C LEU A 293 -3.62 -26.46 10.97
N ASN A 294 -3.56 -27.78 11.22
CA ASN A 294 -3.19 -28.75 10.19
C ASN A 294 -4.14 -28.69 9.00
N HIS A 295 -5.46 -28.61 9.25
CA HIS A 295 -6.46 -28.40 8.19
C HIS A 295 -6.18 -27.13 7.38
N LEU A 296 -5.97 -25.99 8.06
CA LEU A 296 -5.69 -24.71 7.41
C LEU A 296 -4.41 -24.74 6.56
N ILE A 297 -3.37 -25.47 7.01
CA ILE A 297 -2.10 -25.62 6.29
C ILE A 297 -2.26 -26.51 5.04
N ILE A 298 -2.93 -27.67 5.20
CA ILE A 298 -3.07 -28.68 4.15
C ILE A 298 -4.10 -28.23 3.10
N GLU A 299 -5.29 -27.88 3.54
CA GLU A 299 -6.43 -27.55 2.65
C GLU A 299 -6.35 -26.11 2.11
N LYS A 300 -5.52 -25.27 2.75
CA LYS A 300 -5.34 -23.86 2.40
C LYS A 300 -6.67 -23.10 2.32
N THR A 301 -7.63 -23.47 3.15
CA THR A 301 -8.96 -22.83 3.26
C THR A 301 -9.50 -23.06 4.66
N GLY A 302 -10.26 -22.10 5.19
CA GLY A 302 -11.03 -22.31 6.41
C GLY A 302 -12.41 -22.95 6.17
N SER A 303 -12.80 -23.20 4.92
CA SER A 303 -13.99 -24.00 4.62
C SER A 303 -13.78 -25.44 5.11
N GLY A 304 -14.77 -25.98 5.83
CA GLY A 304 -14.70 -27.35 6.34
C GLY A 304 -13.72 -27.55 7.50
N ILE A 305 -13.23 -26.47 8.13
CA ILE A 305 -12.37 -26.59 9.30
C ILE A 305 -13.10 -27.43 10.36
N PRO A 306 -12.48 -28.52 10.85
CA PRO A 306 -13.12 -29.37 11.84
C PRO A 306 -13.36 -28.54 13.11
N SER A 307 -14.39 -28.90 13.88
CA SER A 307 -14.65 -28.30 15.20
C SER A 307 -14.32 -29.31 16.31
N PRO A 308 -13.05 -29.72 16.47
CA PRO A 308 -12.66 -30.54 17.60
C PRO A 308 -12.83 -29.71 18.89
N GLY A 309 -13.60 -30.20 19.86
CA GLY A 309 -13.74 -29.58 21.19
C GLY A 309 -14.80 -28.46 21.35
N ASP A 310 -14.75 -27.79 22.50
CA ASP A 310 -15.69 -26.73 22.94
C ASP A 310 -15.50 -25.38 22.22
N PHE A 311 -14.67 -25.32 21.17
CA PHE A 311 -14.69 -24.19 20.23
C PHE A 311 -16.08 -23.98 19.60
N SER A 312 -16.98 -24.95 19.76
CA SER A 312 -18.45 -24.89 19.60
C SER A 312 -18.93 -24.50 18.20
N LYS A 313 -20.02 -25.15 17.78
CA LYS A 313 -20.80 -24.77 16.58
C LYS A 313 -21.30 -23.31 16.61
N THR A 314 -21.21 -22.64 17.77
CA THR A 314 -21.49 -21.22 17.98
C THR A 314 -20.32 -20.26 17.69
N TRP A 315 -19.16 -20.72 17.18
CA TRP A 315 -18.14 -19.81 16.58
C TRP A 315 -18.81 -18.76 15.67
N ARG A 316 -19.89 -19.16 14.98
CA ARG A 316 -20.65 -18.31 14.05
C ARG A 316 -21.75 -17.45 14.67
N SER A 317 -22.07 -17.58 15.96
CA SER A 317 -23.22 -16.89 16.55
C SER A 317 -22.99 -16.46 18.00
N SER A 318 -22.81 -15.14 18.17
CA SER A 318 -23.11 -14.30 19.34
C SER A 318 -22.35 -14.44 20.66
N GLN A 319 -21.60 -15.51 20.95
CA GLN A 319 -20.71 -15.54 22.12
C GLN A 319 -19.27 -15.28 21.67
N GLY A 320 -18.81 -14.04 21.87
CA GLY A 320 -17.47 -13.62 21.48
C GLY A 320 -16.38 -14.52 22.07
N LEU A 321 -15.30 -14.74 21.32
CA LEU A 321 -14.11 -15.44 21.81
C LEU A 321 -13.72 -14.90 23.20
N PRO A 322 -13.35 -15.78 24.14
CA PRO A 322 -13.07 -15.36 25.51
C PRO A 322 -11.97 -14.28 25.53
N HIS A 323 -12.24 -13.22 26.29
CA HIS A 323 -11.45 -12.00 26.30
C HIS A 323 -10.15 -12.18 27.09
N LEU A 324 -9.00 -12.12 26.40
CA LEU A 324 -7.70 -12.00 27.05
C LEU A 324 -7.48 -10.57 27.54
N ARG A 325 -6.91 -10.43 28.75
CA ARG A 325 -6.42 -9.16 29.26
C ARG A 325 -5.19 -8.73 28.47
N GLY A 326 -4.90 -7.43 28.42
CA GLY A 326 -3.75 -6.91 27.67
C GLY A 326 -2.40 -7.51 28.08
N SER A 327 -2.20 -7.86 29.35
CA SER A 327 -1.01 -8.58 29.83
C SER A 327 -0.89 -9.98 29.25
N ASP A 328 -2.00 -10.68 29.07
CA ASP A 328 -2.06 -12.06 28.61
C ASP A 328 -1.97 -12.12 27.09
N CYS A 329 -2.57 -11.16 26.38
CA CYS A 329 -2.32 -10.96 24.95
C CYS A 329 -0.82 -10.79 24.68
N ARG A 330 -0.13 -9.91 25.43
CA ARG A 330 1.32 -9.70 25.27
C ARG A 330 2.12 -10.96 25.55
N PHE A 331 1.74 -11.70 26.59
CA PHE A 331 2.38 -12.98 26.92
C PHE A 331 2.27 -13.99 25.78
N VAL A 332 1.06 -14.26 25.28
CA VAL A 332 0.85 -15.23 24.20
C VAL A 332 1.55 -14.79 22.91
N MET A 333 1.47 -13.52 22.52
CA MET A 333 2.18 -13.01 21.33
C MET A 333 3.71 -13.17 21.46
N ASN A 334 4.27 -12.88 22.63
CA ASN A 334 5.71 -13.02 22.87
C ASN A 334 6.14 -14.49 22.87
N ASP A 335 5.36 -15.38 23.47
CA ASP A 335 5.64 -16.82 23.50
C ASP A 335 5.71 -17.42 22.08
N PHE A 336 4.72 -17.13 21.23
CA PHE A 336 4.70 -17.59 19.84
C PHE A 336 5.79 -16.96 18.96
N ASN A 337 6.29 -15.78 19.33
CA ASN A 337 7.46 -15.19 18.67
C ASN A 337 8.77 -15.84 19.14
N ALA A 338 8.91 -16.08 20.43
CA ALA A 338 10.11 -16.66 21.03
C ALA A 338 10.32 -18.09 20.55
N TYR A 339 9.25 -18.87 20.37
CA TYR A 339 9.31 -20.26 19.92
C TYR A 339 10.22 -21.10 20.83
N GLN A 340 9.93 -21.08 22.12
CA GLN A 340 10.72 -21.72 23.17
C GLN A 340 9.86 -22.68 24.00
N THR A 341 10.49 -23.64 24.67
CA THR A 341 9.81 -24.53 25.62
C THR A 341 9.27 -23.73 26.80
N LEU A 342 8.07 -24.09 27.27
CA LEU A 342 7.44 -23.42 28.40
C LEU A 342 8.12 -23.79 29.73
N GLY A 343 8.46 -22.79 30.53
CA GLY A 343 8.84 -23.00 31.93
C GLY A 343 7.60 -23.18 32.82
N ASP A 344 7.80 -23.63 34.07
CA ASP A 344 6.69 -23.86 35.02
C ASP A 344 5.83 -22.61 35.25
N ALA A 345 6.47 -21.43 35.28
CA ALA A 345 5.76 -20.15 35.40
C ALA A 345 4.87 -19.85 34.19
N ASP A 346 5.34 -20.15 32.98
CA ASP A 346 4.57 -19.95 31.74
C ASP A 346 3.42 -20.96 31.65
N VAL A 347 3.64 -22.20 32.06
CA VAL A 347 2.59 -23.24 32.17
C VAL A 347 1.52 -22.80 33.16
N ALA A 348 1.90 -22.36 34.36
CA ALA A 348 0.97 -21.85 35.36
C ALA A 348 0.16 -20.65 34.82
N ARG A 349 0.81 -19.77 34.05
CA ARG A 349 0.16 -18.62 33.42
C ARG A 349 -0.77 -19.00 32.28
N TYR A 350 -0.46 -20.03 31.50
CA TYR A 350 -1.30 -20.52 30.41
C TYR A 350 -2.59 -21.19 30.92
N ARG A 351 -2.55 -21.95 32.02
CA ARG A 351 -3.71 -22.69 32.55
C ARG A 351 -5.04 -21.91 32.55
N PRO A 352 -5.13 -20.68 33.10
CA PRO A 352 -6.40 -19.93 33.13
C PRO A 352 -6.82 -19.36 31.77
N ILE A 353 -5.92 -19.29 30.78
CA ILE A 353 -6.15 -18.59 29.51
C ILE A 353 -6.01 -19.50 28.28
N LEU A 354 -5.75 -20.80 28.47
CA LEU A 354 -5.33 -21.73 27.43
C LEU A 354 -6.33 -21.78 26.28
N LEU A 355 -7.62 -21.92 26.58
CA LEU A 355 -8.69 -21.90 25.58
C LEU A 355 -8.65 -20.61 24.74
N SER A 356 -8.54 -19.45 25.38
CA SER A 356 -8.54 -18.15 24.70
C SER A 356 -7.30 -17.96 23.83
N ALA A 357 -6.15 -18.40 24.32
CA ALA A 357 -4.89 -18.36 23.58
C ALA A 357 -4.95 -19.24 22.34
N MET A 358 -5.40 -20.49 22.47
CA MET A 358 -5.56 -21.41 21.35
C MET A 358 -6.59 -20.89 20.34
N ALA A 359 -7.71 -20.33 20.82
CA ALA A 359 -8.73 -19.71 19.96
C ALA A 359 -8.14 -18.57 19.13
N ALA A 360 -7.37 -17.69 19.75
CA ALA A 360 -6.75 -16.55 19.08
C ALA A 360 -5.77 -17.02 17.99
N VAL A 361 -4.94 -18.03 18.27
CA VAL A 361 -3.98 -18.56 17.27
C VAL A 361 -4.73 -19.14 16.06
N VAL A 362 -5.74 -19.98 16.30
CA VAL A 362 -6.52 -20.60 15.21
C VAL A 362 -7.29 -19.55 14.42
N HIS A 363 -7.92 -18.59 15.09
CA HIS A 363 -8.65 -17.49 14.44
C HIS A 363 -7.72 -16.64 13.59
N GLY A 364 -6.54 -16.27 14.10
CA GLY A 364 -5.53 -15.53 13.34
C GLY A 364 -5.07 -16.28 12.10
N ALA A 365 -4.78 -17.57 12.24
CA ALA A 365 -4.42 -18.42 11.11
C ALA A 365 -5.55 -18.54 10.09
N TYR A 366 -6.80 -18.65 10.55
CA TYR A 366 -7.99 -18.66 9.70
C TYR A 366 -8.08 -17.39 8.87
N GLU A 367 -7.98 -16.21 9.50
CA GLU A 367 -8.02 -14.91 8.80
C GLU A 367 -6.92 -14.80 7.74
N VAL A 368 -5.69 -15.22 8.08
CA VAL A 368 -4.57 -15.23 7.14
C VAL A 368 -4.83 -16.16 5.96
N VAL A 369 -5.32 -17.38 6.22
CA VAL A 369 -5.62 -18.34 5.16
C VAL A 369 -6.79 -17.89 4.29
N GLN A 370 -7.84 -17.29 4.85
CA GLN A 370 -8.94 -16.73 4.07
C GLN A 370 -8.48 -15.58 3.18
N TYR A 371 -7.65 -14.69 3.71
CA TYR A 371 -7.07 -13.61 2.92
C TYR A 371 -6.27 -14.15 1.72
N LEU A 372 -5.44 -15.17 1.94
CA LEU A 372 -4.61 -15.79 0.91
C LEU A 372 -5.37 -16.76 -0.02
N LYS A 373 -6.61 -17.11 0.31
CA LYS A 373 -7.46 -17.99 -0.51
C LYS A 373 -7.83 -17.32 -1.83
N ASP A 374 -7.98 -16.00 -1.79
CA ASP A 374 -8.34 -15.19 -2.93
C ASP A 374 -7.15 -15.05 -3.88
N THR A 375 -7.36 -15.36 -5.16
CA THR A 375 -6.34 -15.15 -6.18
C THR A 375 -6.04 -13.67 -6.36
N GLY A 376 -4.77 -13.33 -6.59
CA GLY A 376 -4.36 -11.97 -6.93
C GLY A 376 -4.26 -11.00 -5.75
N VAL A 377 -4.09 -11.45 -4.50
CA VAL A 377 -3.75 -10.54 -3.38
C VAL A 377 -2.30 -10.06 -3.39
N GLU A 378 -1.42 -10.71 -4.14
CA GLU A 378 -0.02 -10.35 -4.21
C GLU A 378 0.21 -9.17 -5.16
N LEU A 379 0.83 -8.10 -4.66
CA LEU A 379 1.27 -6.98 -5.46
C LEU A 379 2.62 -7.31 -6.12
N ARG A 380 2.58 -7.70 -7.39
CA ARG A 380 3.79 -7.85 -8.22
C ARG A 380 4.00 -6.62 -9.07
N LEU A 381 5.10 -5.93 -8.83
CA LEU A 381 5.47 -4.78 -9.65
C LEU A 381 5.94 -5.27 -11.03
N PRO A 382 5.54 -4.60 -12.12
CA PRO A 382 6.08 -4.89 -13.44
C PRO A 382 7.59 -4.54 -13.46
N PRO A 383 8.40 -5.15 -14.35
CA PRO A 383 9.85 -4.99 -14.37
C PRO A 383 10.34 -3.54 -14.38
N GLU A 384 9.61 -2.66 -15.06
CA GLU A 384 9.94 -1.24 -15.18
C GLU A 384 9.85 -0.49 -13.84
N LEU A 385 9.08 -1.03 -12.89
CA LEU A 385 8.83 -0.52 -11.54
C LEU A 385 9.52 -1.37 -10.44
N GLU A 386 10.49 -2.23 -10.79
CA GLU A 386 11.22 -3.02 -9.79
C GLU A 386 12.16 -2.17 -8.92
N ASN A 387 12.82 -1.17 -9.53
CA ASN A 387 13.71 -0.27 -8.79
C ASN A 387 12.87 0.84 -8.13
N LEU A 388 12.61 0.70 -6.83
CA LEU A 388 11.78 1.63 -6.06
C LEU A 388 12.35 3.07 -6.01
N ASP A 389 13.66 3.24 -6.21
CA ASP A 389 14.31 4.56 -6.16
C ASP A 389 14.43 5.20 -7.55
N ARG A 390 14.01 4.49 -8.61
CA ARG A 390 13.98 5.03 -9.97
C ARG A 390 13.01 6.20 -10.06
N GLU A 391 13.43 7.26 -10.75
CA GLU A 391 12.55 8.39 -11.06
C GLU A 391 11.58 8.06 -12.21
N VAL A 392 10.34 8.52 -12.05
CA VAL A 392 9.24 8.37 -13.01
C VAL A 392 8.45 9.67 -13.11
N PHE A 393 7.83 9.88 -14.27
CA PHE A 393 7.01 11.07 -14.54
C PHE A 393 5.53 10.70 -14.49
N LEU A 394 4.81 11.25 -13.52
CA LEU A 394 3.35 11.13 -13.48
C LEU A 394 2.74 12.03 -14.54
N LYS A 395 2.01 11.43 -15.48
CA LYS A 395 1.24 12.14 -16.52
C LYS A 395 -0.25 12.12 -16.19
N ASP A 396 -0.98 13.08 -16.74
CA ASP A 396 -2.42 13.20 -16.51
C ASP A 396 -3.22 12.44 -17.57
N CYS A 397 -4.55 12.49 -17.46
CA CYS A 397 -5.45 11.84 -18.40
C CYS A 397 -5.44 12.46 -19.80
N ALA A 398 -5.07 13.74 -19.92
CA ALA A 398 -5.11 14.48 -21.18
C ALA A 398 -3.80 14.35 -21.97
N THR A 399 -2.71 14.02 -21.29
CA THR A 399 -1.38 13.94 -21.87
C THR A 399 -1.22 12.69 -22.73
N ILE A 400 -1.07 12.92 -24.04
CA ILE A 400 -0.70 11.92 -25.03
C ILE A 400 0.80 12.03 -25.28
N LEU A 401 1.54 10.95 -25.03
CA LEU A 401 2.97 10.92 -25.34
C LEU A 401 3.16 10.76 -26.85
N PRO A 402 4.18 11.39 -27.44
CA PRO A 402 4.50 11.18 -28.84
C PRO A 402 4.76 9.68 -29.07
N LEU A 403 4.11 9.11 -30.08
CA LEU A 403 4.36 7.73 -30.48
C LEU A 403 5.86 7.58 -30.76
N GLN A 404 6.52 6.65 -30.07
CA GLN A 404 7.82 6.21 -30.53
C GLN A 404 7.61 5.55 -31.89
N VAL A 405 8.00 6.25 -32.96
CA VAL A 405 8.21 5.59 -34.24
C VAL A 405 9.38 4.64 -33.99
N ILE A 406 9.07 3.38 -33.73
CA ILE A 406 10.08 2.33 -33.64
C ILE A 406 10.60 2.17 -35.08
N ILE A 407 11.67 2.90 -35.40
CA ILE A 407 12.46 2.61 -36.60
C ILE A 407 13.15 1.29 -36.27
N ARG A 408 12.57 0.19 -36.73
CA ARG A 408 13.14 -1.16 -36.60
C ARG A 408 14.29 -1.35 -37.57
#